data_AF-A0A0D6ABU9-F1
#
_entry.id   AF-A0A0D6ABU9-F1
#
_cell.length_a   1.000
_cell.length_b   1.000
_cell.length_c   1.000
_cell.angle_alpha   90.00
_cell.angle_beta   90.00
_cell.angle_gamma   90.00
#
_symmetry.space_group_name_H-M   'P 1'
#
loop_
_entity.id
_entity.type
_entity.pdbx_description
1 polymer ?
#
loop_
_entity_poly.entity_id
_entity_poly.type
_entity_poly.pdbx_seq_one_letter_code
_entity_poly.pdbx_strand_id
1 'polypeptide(L)'
;MSKIEEVKAKIRNGEIEEAMAMAMSEVMKIEIVTTTNDQNNSSSSSYRTFIDLLQNEIEHDLGENQVENLHFQEVEKAHEKILQNAQSLQKMFNILQTNISEFN
;
A
#
# COMPACT_ATOMS: atom_id res chain seq x y z
N MET A 1 -18.37 8.74 -9.32
CA MET A 1 -17.32 9.46 -8.57
C MET A 1 -16.15 8.53 -8.41
N SER A 2 -14.94 9.04 -8.55
CA SER A 2 -13.73 8.31 -8.17
C SER A 2 -13.66 8.17 -6.65
N LYS A 3 -13.09 7.06 -6.13
CA LYS A 3 -12.87 6.87 -4.68
C LYS A 3 -12.12 8.06 -4.05
N ILE A 4 -11.25 8.72 -4.83
CA ILE A 4 -10.51 9.91 -4.37
C ILE A 4 -11.42 11.14 -4.21
N GLU A 5 -12.47 11.25 -5.02
CA GLU A 5 -13.47 12.33 -4.89
C GLU A 5 -14.35 12.09 -3.67
N GLU A 6 -14.64 10.83 -3.37
CA GLU A 6 -15.41 10.38 -2.23
C GLU A 6 -14.66 10.64 -0.91
N VAL A 7 -13.36 10.30 -0.83
CA VAL A 7 -12.50 10.66 0.30
C VAL A 7 -12.45 12.18 0.51
N LYS A 8 -12.30 12.97 -0.58
CA LYS A 8 -12.31 14.44 -0.48
C LYS A 8 -13.64 15.00 0.01
N ALA A 9 -14.76 14.40 -0.39
CA ALA A 9 -16.08 14.79 0.07
C ALA A 9 -16.24 14.55 1.57
N LYS A 10 -15.85 13.36 2.05
CA LYS A 10 -15.88 13.02 3.49
C LYS A 10 -15.03 13.96 4.35
N ILE A 11 -13.81 14.29 3.89
CA ILE A 11 -12.95 15.28 4.57
C ILE A 11 -13.66 16.64 4.67
N ARG A 12 -14.29 17.11 3.59
CA ARG A 12 -15.00 18.41 3.58
C ARG A 12 -16.23 18.41 4.50
N ASN A 13 -16.87 17.26 4.67
CA ASN A 13 -18.03 17.10 5.54
C ASN A 13 -17.66 16.91 7.01
N GLY A 14 -16.36 16.87 7.35
CA GLY A 14 -15.89 16.59 8.72
C GLY A 14 -15.93 15.11 9.11
N GLU A 15 -16.23 14.22 8.18
CA GLU A 15 -16.28 12.76 8.36
C GLU A 15 -14.86 12.16 8.29
N ILE A 16 -13.97 12.64 9.16
CA ILE A 16 -12.52 12.37 9.10
C ILE A 16 -12.20 10.88 9.31
N GLU A 17 -12.88 10.21 10.25
CA GLU A 17 -12.68 8.79 10.53
C GLU A 17 -13.07 7.91 9.34
N GLU A 18 -14.20 8.22 8.68
CA GLU A 18 -14.65 7.48 7.51
C GLU A 18 -13.77 7.76 6.27
N ALA A 19 -13.30 9.00 6.11
CA ALA A 19 -12.34 9.34 5.07
C ALA A 19 -11.02 8.56 5.25
N MET A 20 -10.56 8.43 6.50
CA MET A 20 -9.37 7.66 6.85
C MET A 20 -9.56 6.17 6.57
N ALA A 21 -10.66 5.57 7.04
CA ALA A 21 -10.95 4.15 6.81
C ALA A 21 -11.00 3.83 5.30
N MET A 22 -11.65 4.69 4.51
CA MET A 22 -11.74 4.54 3.06
C MET A 22 -10.35 4.68 2.39
N ALA A 23 -9.60 5.73 2.71
CA ALA A 23 -8.28 5.96 2.14
C ALA A 23 -7.29 4.84 2.48
N MET A 24 -7.32 4.34 3.72
CA MET A 24 -6.44 3.27 4.16
C MET A 24 -6.82 1.93 3.49
N SER A 25 -8.11 1.60 3.36
CA SER A 25 -8.56 0.32 2.78
C SER A 25 -8.03 0.06 1.36
N GLU A 26 -7.85 1.12 0.56
CA GLU A 26 -7.29 1.03 -0.80
C GLU A 26 -5.76 0.93 -0.82
N VAL A 27 -5.08 1.48 0.19
CA VAL A 27 -3.61 1.52 0.25
C VAL A 27 -3.04 0.20 0.80
N MET A 28 -3.85 -0.60 1.50
CA MET A 28 -3.36 -1.74 2.26
C MET A 28 -3.24 -3.06 1.48
N LYS A 29 -3.56 -3.10 0.18
CA LYS A 29 -3.32 -4.27 -0.69
C LYS A 29 -2.36 -3.93 -1.82
N ILE A 30 -1.21 -4.60 -1.86
CA ILE A 30 -0.15 -4.32 -2.85
C ILE A 30 0.23 -5.61 -3.56
N GLU A 31 0.30 -5.55 -4.89
CA GLU A 31 0.90 -6.59 -5.73
C GLU A 31 2.26 -6.08 -6.23
N ILE A 32 3.33 -6.80 -5.87
CA ILE A 32 4.68 -6.55 -6.36
C ILE A 32 5.01 -7.64 -7.36
N VAL A 33 5.23 -7.26 -8.61
CA VAL A 33 5.65 -8.18 -9.68
C VAL A 33 7.08 -7.86 -10.08
N THR A 34 7.98 -8.82 -9.94
CA THR A 34 9.35 -8.72 -10.46
C THR A 34 9.50 -9.64 -11.66
N THR A 35 9.85 -9.07 -12.81
CA THR A 35 10.10 -9.81 -14.04
C THR A 35 11.58 -9.80 -14.38
N THR A 36 12.19 -10.97 -14.57
CA THR A 36 13.55 -11.05 -15.11
C THR A 36 13.50 -11.15 -16.61
N ASN A 37 14.10 -10.18 -17.30
CA ASN A 37 14.22 -10.20 -18.74
C ASN A 37 15.54 -10.87 -19.13
N ASP A 38 15.54 -12.20 -19.20
CA ASP A 38 16.71 -12.95 -19.65
C ASP A 38 16.65 -13.02 -21.18
N GLN A 39 17.44 -12.18 -21.88
CA GLN A 39 17.43 -12.08 -23.36
C GLN A 39 17.79 -13.39 -24.08
N ASN A 40 18.21 -14.43 -23.36
CA ASN A 40 18.70 -15.70 -23.91
C ASN A 40 17.85 -16.94 -23.59
N ASN A 41 16.79 -16.84 -22.78
CA ASN A 41 15.93 -17.99 -22.45
C ASN A 41 14.46 -17.66 -22.60
N SER A 42 13.74 -18.51 -23.33
CA SER A 42 12.31 -18.41 -23.67
C SER A 42 11.35 -18.52 -22.47
N SER A 43 11.85 -18.44 -21.24
CA SER A 43 11.11 -18.60 -19.99
C SER A 43 11.30 -17.37 -19.11
N SER A 44 10.47 -16.36 -19.32
CA SER A 44 10.36 -15.22 -18.40
C SER A 44 9.83 -15.71 -17.06
N SER A 45 10.67 -15.72 -16.03
CA SER A 45 10.23 -15.97 -14.65
C SER A 45 9.65 -14.67 -14.09
N SER A 46 8.39 -14.70 -13.66
CA SER A 46 7.73 -13.60 -12.96
C SER A 46 7.48 -14.01 -11.51
N TYR A 47 7.95 -13.21 -10.57
CA TYR A 47 7.75 -13.40 -9.14
C TYR A 47 6.68 -12.43 -8.67
N ARG A 48 5.70 -12.91 -7.91
CA ARG A 48 4.63 -12.08 -7.38
C ARG A 48 4.60 -12.16 -5.86
N THR A 49 4.46 -11.01 -5.23
CA THR A 49 4.15 -10.93 -3.81
C THR A 49 2.91 -10.08 -3.62
N PHE A 50 1.95 -10.60 -2.88
CA PHE A 50 0.80 -9.86 -2.39
C PHE A 50 1.03 -9.50 -0.93
N ILE A 51 0.90 -8.23 -0.60
CA ILE A 51 1.01 -7.72 0.76
C ILE A 51 -0.36 -7.18 1.16
N ASP A 52 -0.95 -7.77 2.20
CA ASP A 52 -2.10 -7.22 2.92
C ASP A 52 -1.60 -6.61 4.24
N LEU A 53 -1.50 -5.29 4.26
CA LEU A 53 -1.04 -4.52 5.41
C LEU A 53 -2.09 -4.43 6.53
N LEU A 54 -3.38 -4.70 6.25
CA LEU A 54 -4.41 -4.77 7.30
C LEU A 54 -4.26 -6.04 8.11
N GLN A 55 -4.08 -7.16 7.41
CA GLN A 55 -4.00 -8.48 8.03
C GLN A 55 -2.57 -8.83 8.43
N ASN A 56 -1.59 -8.00 8.05
CA ASN A 56 -0.16 -8.28 8.19
C ASN A 56 0.22 -9.61 7.52
N GLU A 57 -0.40 -9.89 6.37
CA GLU A 57 -0.23 -11.11 5.59
C GLU A 57 0.61 -10.80 4.35
N ILE A 58 1.59 -11.66 4.07
CA ILE A 58 2.43 -11.58 2.89
C ILE A 58 2.36 -12.94 2.21
N GLU A 59 1.81 -12.97 1.00
CA GLU A 59 1.72 -14.17 0.17
C GLU A 59 2.72 -14.07 -0.98
N HIS A 60 3.58 -15.07 -1.08
CA HIS A 60 4.60 -15.16 -2.12
C HIS A 60 4.23 -16.25 -3.13
N ASP A 61 4.20 -15.90 -4.41
CA ASP A 61 4.15 -16.84 -5.53
C ASP A 61 5.50 -16.81 -6.24
N LEU A 62 6.39 -17.70 -5.79
CA LEU A 62 7.77 -17.83 -6.25
C LEU A 62 7.92 -19.16 -6.98
N GLY A 63 8.30 -19.13 -8.26
CA GLY A 63 8.83 -20.31 -8.95
C GLY A 63 10.23 -20.67 -8.41
N GLU A 64 10.67 -21.92 -8.59
CA GLU A 64 11.87 -22.56 -7.98
C GLU A 64 13.27 -21.93 -8.29
N ASN A 65 13.37 -20.66 -8.68
CA ASN A 65 14.60 -20.07 -9.26
C ASN A 65 15.28 -18.99 -8.40
N GLN A 66 16.61 -18.89 -8.56
CA GLN A 66 17.59 -18.11 -7.79
C GLN A 66 17.41 -16.56 -7.73
N VAL A 67 16.34 -15.99 -8.27
CA VAL A 67 16.08 -14.53 -8.26
C VAL A 67 15.31 -14.10 -6.99
N GLU A 68 14.94 -15.06 -6.15
CA GLU A 68 14.29 -14.85 -4.85
C GLU A 68 14.89 -13.68 -4.05
N ASN A 69 16.22 -13.62 -3.93
CA ASN A 69 16.88 -12.60 -3.11
C ASN A 69 16.64 -11.15 -3.59
N LEU A 70 16.60 -10.91 -4.91
CA LEU A 70 16.32 -9.57 -5.44
C LEU A 70 14.85 -9.20 -5.25
N HIS A 71 13.95 -10.16 -5.46
CA HIS A 71 12.52 -9.94 -5.25
C HIS A 71 12.21 -9.64 -3.78
N PHE A 72 12.76 -10.42 -2.84
CA PHE A 72 12.57 -10.18 -1.41
C PHE A 72 13.09 -8.81 -0.97
N GLN A 73 14.23 -8.35 -1.49
CA GLN A 73 14.73 -7.00 -1.20
C GLN A 73 13.80 -5.90 -1.71
N GLU A 74 13.21 -6.07 -2.89
CA GLU A 74 12.25 -5.09 -3.43
C GLU A 74 10.93 -5.13 -2.65
N VAL A 75 10.50 -6.31 -2.20
CA VAL A 75 9.34 -6.48 -1.31
C VAL A 75 9.55 -5.78 0.03
N GLU A 76 10.70 -5.97 0.70
CA GLU A 76 11.01 -5.30 1.96
C GLU A 76 11.04 -3.78 1.81
N LYS A 77 11.74 -3.25 0.80
CA LYS A 77 11.80 -1.80 0.56
C LYS A 77 10.42 -1.21 0.29
N ALA A 78 9.59 -1.90 -0.49
CA ALA A 78 8.24 -1.47 -0.77
C ALA A 78 7.40 -1.48 0.51
N HIS A 79 7.48 -2.54 1.31
CA HIS A 79 6.79 -2.67 2.59
C HIS A 79 7.14 -1.51 3.54
N GLU A 80 8.44 -1.22 3.75
CA GLU A 80 8.90 -0.13 4.62
C GLU A 80 8.37 1.24 4.17
N LYS A 81 8.45 1.52 2.87
CA LYS A 81 8.01 2.81 2.31
C LYS A 81 6.51 3.01 2.47
N ILE A 82 5.72 1.95 2.33
CA ILE A 82 4.26 2.04 2.46
C ILE A 82 3.86 2.18 3.93
N LEU A 83 4.55 1.48 4.83
CA LEU A 83 4.36 1.68 6.27
C LEU A 83 4.62 3.14 6.67
N GLN A 84 5.70 3.75 6.18
CA GLN A 84 5.98 5.18 6.41
C GLN A 84 4.89 6.10 5.86
N ASN A 85 4.36 5.80 4.66
CA ASN A 85 3.27 6.57 4.07
C ASN A 85 1.97 6.45 4.89
N ALA A 86 1.62 5.24 5.34
CA ALA A 86 0.45 5.00 6.17
C ALA A 86 0.55 5.74 7.51
N GLN A 87 1.72 5.71 8.16
CA GLN A 87 1.97 6.48 9.38
C GLN A 87 1.87 7.99 9.15
N SER A 88 2.34 8.48 8.01
CA SER A 88 2.25 9.90 7.65
C SER A 88 0.80 10.35 7.40
N LEU A 89 0.01 9.51 6.73
CA LEU A 89 -1.43 9.73 6.57
C LEU A 89 -2.15 9.75 7.93
N GLN A 90 -1.86 8.80 8.82
CA GLN A 90 -2.43 8.78 10.17
C GLN A 90 -2.12 10.08 10.94
N LYS A 91 -0.88 10.57 10.87
CA LYS A 91 -0.50 11.87 11.48
C LYS A 91 -1.29 13.02 10.89
N MET A 92 -1.46 13.06 9.57
CA MET A 92 -2.27 14.09 8.91
C MET A 92 -3.72 14.06 9.38
N PHE A 93 -4.34 12.88 9.45
CA PHE A 93 -5.71 12.72 9.92
C PHE A 93 -5.87 13.16 11.39
N ASN A 94 -4.92 12.82 12.26
CA ASN A 94 -4.91 13.30 13.64
C ASN A 94 -4.86 14.83 13.71
N ILE A 95 -4.01 15.47 12.91
CA ILE A 95 -3.92 16.94 12.84
C ILE A 95 -5.26 17.54 12.37
N LEU A 96 -5.88 16.96 11.34
CA LEU A 96 -7.19 17.42 10.86
C LEU A 96 -8.26 17.29 11.95
N GLN A 97 -8.29 16.17 12.67
CA GLN A 97 -9.23 15.92 13.76
C GLN A 97 -9.02 16.91 14.92
N THR A 98 -7.78 17.16 15.35
CA THR A 98 -7.47 18.16 16.38
C THR A 98 -7.95 19.54 15.96
N ASN A 99 -7.60 19.98 14.74
CA ASN A 99 -8.02 21.31 14.27
C ASN A 99 -9.55 21.43 14.21
N ILE A 100 -10.27 20.44 13.69
CA ILE A 100 -11.74 20.47 13.64
C ILE A 100 -12.35 20.50 15.05
N SER A 101 -11.74 19.82 16.01
CA SER A 101 -12.20 19.81 17.41
C SER A 101 -11.98 21.15 18.12
N GLU A 102 -11.02 21.97 17.67
CA GLU A 102 -10.77 23.30 18.22
C GLU A 102 -11.73 24.39 17.68
N PHE A 103 -12.46 24.11 16.59
CA PHE A 103 -13.43 25.02 15.99
C PHE A 103 -14.90 24.76 16.39
N ASN A 104 -15.18 23.66 17.10
CA ASN A 104 -16.50 23.29 17.63
C ASN A 104 -16.55 23.47 19.15
#